data_AF-A0A3D0FN40-F1
#
_entry.id   AF-A0A3D0FN40-F1
#
_cell.length_a   1.000
_cell.length_b   1.000
_cell.length_c   1.000
_cell.angle_alpha   90.00
_cell.angle_beta   90.00
_cell.angle_gamma   90.00
#
_symmetry.space_group_name_H-M   'P 1'
#
loop_
_entity.id
_entity.type
_entity.pdbx_description
1 polymer ?
#
loop_
_entity_poly.entity_id
_entity_poly.type
_entity_poly.pdbx_seq_one_letter_code
_entity_poly.pdbx_strand_id
1 'polypeptide(L)'
;MALFNFFSSCSGKPSYEGRVKSFEFYYNGSIGGDSHNFKVAVDGDVVTIKYEDMLLPAYDVMTDTLPAVVLDSLTQLCRKHNVQNWDGFDGVNRYVLDGWGFSLYVSFDDGRSMSAHGSNMWPDGYRDFRDDMYDVMKPYLDQVKEKYRQMKIARGIGDKLQYVWINFIQKGKSGGNRFELRLSRDSADTSVSITIDDYSGEFWQAHTHGYISGSVPDAQFCWKEIEALAKRCEIIQWIDYDKAAEDYNNSEWFQMRVEYDQGFISAMGTEHPEHYDDFRAGLLRLLADNCERYAAKGLVTFSEK
;
A
#
# COMPACT_ATOMS: atom_id res chain seq x y z
N MET A 1 17.04 56.44 -32.93
CA MET A 1 16.72 55.04 -32.59
C MET A 1 17.60 54.64 -31.42
N ALA A 2 17.05 54.65 -30.21
CA ALA A 2 17.72 54.14 -29.01
C ALA A 2 17.16 52.75 -28.71
N LEU A 3 18.03 51.75 -28.71
CA LEU A 3 17.73 50.39 -28.26
C LEU A 3 17.77 50.38 -26.73
N PHE A 4 16.63 50.17 -26.08
CA PHE A 4 16.56 49.86 -24.66
C PHE A 4 16.78 48.36 -24.46
N ASN A 5 17.91 48.03 -23.83
CA ASN A 5 18.18 46.71 -23.28
C ASN A 5 17.25 46.46 -22.07
N PHE A 6 16.36 45.47 -22.17
CA PHE A 6 15.70 44.88 -21.01
C PHE A 6 16.56 43.71 -20.50
N PHE A 7 17.56 44.02 -19.68
CA PHE A 7 18.03 43.05 -18.69
C PHE A 7 17.10 43.17 -17.50
N SER A 8 16.13 42.26 -17.39
CA SER A 8 15.41 42.04 -16.13
C SER A 8 16.44 41.54 -15.12
N SER A 9 16.73 42.35 -14.10
CA SER A 9 17.63 41.97 -13.03
C SER A 9 17.00 40.83 -12.23
N CYS A 10 17.70 39.71 -12.13
CA CYS A 10 17.51 38.80 -11.01
C CYS A 10 17.93 39.54 -9.74
N SER A 11 16.97 40.20 -9.08
CA SER A 11 17.12 40.60 -7.68
C SER A 11 17.44 39.33 -6.89
N GLY A 12 18.59 39.32 -6.20
CA GLY A 12 19.04 38.19 -5.41
C GLY A 12 17.96 37.79 -4.42
N LYS A 13 17.36 36.60 -4.63
CA LYS A 13 16.48 36.01 -3.63
C LYS A 13 17.28 35.79 -2.34
N PRO A 14 16.73 36.10 -1.16
CA PRO A 14 17.44 35.95 0.09
C PRO A 14 17.91 34.50 0.29
N SER A 15 19.18 34.31 0.64
CA SER A 15 19.75 33.01 1.02
C SER A 15 19.11 32.55 2.33
N TYR A 16 18.44 31.40 2.35
CA TYR A 16 17.93 30.80 3.59
C TYR A 16 19.09 30.09 4.29
N GLU A 17 19.64 30.75 5.32
CA GLU A 17 20.78 30.25 6.10
C GLU A 17 20.35 29.50 7.36
N GLY A 18 19.11 29.70 7.82
CA GLY A 18 18.55 29.01 8.99
C GLY A 18 18.49 27.49 8.84
N ARG A 19 18.43 26.81 9.97
CA ARG A 19 18.17 25.36 10.06
C ARG A 19 16.68 25.11 9.92
N VAL A 20 16.30 24.03 9.25
CA VAL A 20 14.90 23.58 9.17
C VAL A 20 14.38 23.29 10.58
N LYS A 21 13.26 23.94 10.93
CA LYS A 21 12.48 23.73 12.16
C LYS A 21 11.22 22.91 11.91
N SER A 22 10.61 23.08 10.75
CA SER A 22 9.46 22.30 10.29
C SER A 22 9.57 22.05 8.80
N PHE A 23 9.22 20.84 8.38
CA PHE A 23 9.17 20.42 6.99
C PHE A 23 7.89 19.63 6.79
N GLU A 24 7.05 20.06 5.86
CA GLU A 24 5.77 19.44 5.57
C GLU A 24 5.65 19.23 4.08
N PHE A 25 5.36 18.00 3.68
CA PHE A 25 5.27 17.61 2.28
C PHE A 25 3.98 16.81 2.06
N TYR A 26 3.23 17.24 1.06
CA TYR A 26 2.03 16.58 0.57
C TYR A 26 2.29 16.12 -0.84
N TYR A 27 2.08 14.83 -1.10
CA TYR A 27 2.08 14.24 -2.42
C TYR A 27 0.67 13.78 -2.77
N ASN A 28 0.19 14.22 -3.93
CA ASN A 28 -1.04 13.71 -4.51
C ASN A 28 -0.70 12.91 -5.76
N GLY A 29 -0.90 11.60 -5.69
CA GLY A 29 -0.82 10.72 -6.85
C GLY A 29 -2.01 10.93 -7.79
N SER A 30 -1.96 10.25 -8.93
CA SER A 30 -3.11 10.16 -9.84
C SER A 30 -4.30 9.48 -9.17
N ILE A 31 -5.48 9.55 -9.80
CA ILE A 31 -6.65 8.78 -9.36
C ILE A 31 -6.26 7.30 -9.21
N GLY A 32 -6.38 6.77 -7.98
CA GLY A 32 -6.02 5.39 -7.64
C GLY A 32 -4.52 5.13 -7.40
N GLY A 33 -3.68 6.16 -7.44
CA GLY A 33 -2.26 6.08 -7.08
C GLY A 33 -2.00 6.52 -5.63
N ASP A 34 -0.75 6.39 -5.20
CA ASP A 34 -0.30 6.72 -3.85
C ASP A 34 -0.49 8.21 -3.57
N SER A 35 -1.19 8.53 -2.48
CA SER A 35 -1.24 9.89 -1.94
C SER A 35 -0.87 9.81 -0.47
N HIS A 36 -0.02 10.71 -0.02
CA HIS A 36 0.40 10.74 1.38
C HIS A 36 0.92 12.12 1.74
N ASN A 37 0.97 12.39 3.04
CA ASN A 37 1.61 13.58 3.56
C ASN A 37 2.39 13.24 4.81
N PHE A 38 3.49 13.97 5.02
CA PHE A 38 4.18 13.92 6.29
C PHE A 38 4.61 15.31 6.71
N LYS A 39 4.71 15.48 8.04
CA LYS A 39 5.21 16.67 8.69
C LYS A 39 6.24 16.28 9.72
N VAL A 40 7.46 16.77 9.55
CA VAL A 40 8.52 16.73 10.56
C VAL A 40 8.59 18.10 11.22
N ALA A 41 8.47 18.16 12.54
CA ALA A 41 8.53 19.43 13.26
C ALA A 41 9.15 19.27 14.66
N VAL A 42 9.80 20.34 15.11
CA VAL A 42 10.22 20.49 16.51
C VAL A 42 9.00 20.84 17.37
N ASP A 43 8.69 19.99 18.35
CA ASP A 43 7.73 20.22 19.42
C ASP A 43 8.46 20.19 20.78
N GLY A 44 8.66 21.37 21.38
CA GLY A 44 9.57 21.54 22.50
C GLY A 44 11.01 21.17 22.13
N ASP A 45 11.58 20.18 22.82
CA ASP A 45 12.93 19.65 22.57
C ASP A 45 12.93 18.37 21.72
N VAL A 46 11.76 17.95 21.22
CA VAL A 46 11.57 16.67 20.52
C VAL A 46 11.26 16.93 19.05
N VAL A 47 11.89 16.17 18.16
CA VAL A 47 11.50 16.15 16.75
C VAL A 47 10.41 15.09 16.59
N THR A 48 9.28 15.48 16.03
CA THR A 48 8.14 14.61 15.80
C THR A 48 7.88 14.46 14.30
N ILE A 49 7.30 13.32 13.93
CA ILE A 49 6.70 13.10 12.62
C ILE A 49 5.21 12.86 12.78
N LYS A 50 4.43 13.47 11.89
CA LYS A 50 3.05 13.08 11.57
C LYS A 50 3.04 12.56 10.15
N TYR A 51 2.42 11.41 9.92
CA TYR A 51 2.41 10.76 8.63
C TYR A 51 1.03 10.18 8.34
N GLU A 52 0.50 10.53 7.18
CA GLU A 52 -0.78 10.03 6.69
C GLU A 52 -0.55 9.39 5.33
N ASP A 53 -0.91 8.11 5.21
CA ASP A 53 -0.87 7.37 3.97
C ASP A 53 -2.30 7.07 3.53
N MET A 54 -2.73 7.68 2.42
CA MET A 54 -4.12 7.62 1.96
C MET A 54 -4.49 6.23 1.42
N LEU A 55 -3.50 5.38 1.11
CA LEU A 55 -3.75 3.97 0.78
C LEU A 55 -3.98 3.11 2.04
N LEU A 56 -3.63 3.64 3.21
CA LEU A 56 -3.71 2.98 4.49
C LEU A 56 -4.65 3.74 5.46
N PRO A 57 -5.90 4.06 5.07
CA PRO A 57 -6.80 4.90 5.87
C PRO A 57 -7.14 4.29 7.23
N ALA A 58 -6.96 2.98 7.40
CA ALA A 58 -7.17 2.28 8.67
C ALA A 58 -6.17 2.67 9.77
N TYR A 59 -5.06 3.32 9.43
CA TYR A 59 -4.03 3.71 10.40
C TYR A 59 -4.20 5.11 10.99
N ASP A 60 -5.14 5.90 10.47
CA ASP A 60 -5.31 7.32 10.82
C ASP A 60 -3.95 8.08 10.70
N VAL A 61 -3.81 9.21 11.38
CA VAL A 61 -2.54 9.94 11.47
C VAL A 61 -1.53 9.13 12.30
N MET A 62 -0.47 8.65 11.65
CA MET A 62 0.64 7.98 12.31
C MET A 62 1.61 8.99 12.91
N THR A 63 2.09 8.75 14.13
CA THR A 63 3.00 9.68 14.82
C THR A 63 4.16 8.98 15.51
N ASP A 64 5.33 9.62 15.49
CA ASP A 64 6.50 9.15 16.24
C ASP A 64 7.50 10.27 16.54
N THR A 65 8.49 9.96 17.37
CA THR A 65 9.66 10.80 17.62
C THR A 65 10.81 10.41 16.70
N LEU A 66 11.48 11.41 16.13
CA LEU A 66 12.62 11.23 15.25
C LEU A 66 13.92 11.72 15.90
N PRO A 67 15.10 11.20 15.48
CA PRO A 67 16.37 11.76 15.89
C PRO A 67 16.57 13.16 15.29
N ALA A 68 17.15 14.09 16.05
CA ALA A 68 17.35 15.48 15.63
C ALA A 68 18.13 15.65 14.31
N VAL A 69 18.97 14.66 13.96
CA VAL A 69 19.75 14.63 12.70
C VAL A 69 18.88 14.65 11.44
N VAL A 70 17.59 14.27 11.54
CA VAL A 70 16.67 14.34 10.39
C VAL A 70 16.50 15.79 9.92
N LEU A 71 16.44 16.76 10.84
CA LEU A 71 16.32 18.17 10.51
C LEU A 71 17.59 18.71 9.83
N ASP A 72 18.76 18.18 10.19
CA ASP A 72 20.02 18.52 9.52
C ASP A 72 20.06 17.98 8.10
N SER A 73 19.58 16.75 7.91
CA SER A 73 19.48 16.12 6.59
C SER A 73 18.50 16.87 5.70
N LEU A 74 17.33 17.25 6.23
CA LEU A 74 16.35 18.10 5.52
C LEU A 74 16.89 19.50 5.23
N THR A 75 17.69 20.09 6.14
CA THR A 75 18.36 21.37 5.90
C THR A 75 19.35 21.27 4.75
N GLN A 76 20.18 20.22 4.72
CA GLN A 76 21.13 19.97 3.64
C GLN A 76 20.43 19.70 2.32
N LEU A 77 19.34 18.94 2.33
CA LEU A 77 18.49 18.69 1.17
C LEU A 77 17.94 20.02 0.59
N CYS A 78 17.35 20.87 1.43
CA CYS A 78 16.82 22.17 0.99
C CYS A 78 17.91 23.05 0.36
N ARG A 79 19.13 23.04 0.93
CA ARG A 79 20.28 23.80 0.40
C ARG A 79 20.80 23.21 -0.91
N LYS A 80 20.95 21.88 -1.00
CA LYS A 80 21.41 21.16 -2.20
C LYS A 80 20.56 21.51 -3.42
N HIS A 81 19.24 21.56 -3.24
CA HIS A 81 18.26 21.80 -4.30
C HIS A 81 17.86 23.27 -4.47
N ASN A 82 18.45 24.18 -3.67
CA ASN A 82 18.07 25.59 -3.66
C ASN A 82 16.56 25.82 -3.56
N VAL A 83 15.90 25.06 -2.68
CA VAL A 83 14.43 25.02 -2.55
C VAL A 83 13.85 26.41 -2.25
N GLN A 84 14.64 27.32 -1.68
CA GLN A 84 14.26 28.74 -1.53
C GLN A 84 13.84 29.44 -2.82
N ASN A 85 14.34 28.98 -3.97
CA ASN A 85 13.98 29.55 -5.26
C ASN A 85 12.53 29.25 -5.64
N TRP A 86 11.91 28.28 -4.97
CA TRP A 86 10.53 27.87 -5.18
C TRP A 86 9.55 28.60 -4.25
N ASP A 87 10.03 29.46 -3.36
CA ASP A 87 9.14 30.22 -2.48
C ASP A 87 8.12 31.03 -3.30
N GLY A 88 6.84 30.82 -3.00
CA GLY A 88 5.70 31.40 -3.70
C GLY A 88 5.34 30.72 -5.03
N PHE A 89 5.98 29.60 -5.39
CA PHE A 89 5.60 28.82 -6.57
C PHE A 89 4.18 28.28 -6.38
N ASP A 90 3.28 28.60 -7.31
CA ASP A 90 1.91 28.08 -7.37
C ASP A 90 1.57 27.80 -8.84
N GLY A 91 1.86 26.56 -9.27
CA GLY A 91 1.79 26.14 -10.66
C GLY A 91 0.63 25.19 -10.92
N VAL A 92 -0.18 25.45 -11.95
CA VAL A 92 -1.28 24.56 -12.37
C VAL A 92 -1.25 24.35 -13.88
N ASN A 93 -1.16 23.10 -14.33
CA ASN A 93 -1.38 22.72 -15.73
C ASN A 93 -2.71 21.99 -15.92
N ARG A 94 -3.75 22.76 -16.23
CA ARG A 94 -5.13 22.26 -16.46
C ARG A 94 -5.33 21.40 -17.70
N TYR A 95 -4.31 21.28 -18.57
CA TYR A 95 -4.40 20.51 -19.81
C TYR A 95 -3.90 19.06 -19.65
N VAL A 96 -3.43 18.70 -18.45
CA VAL A 96 -3.01 17.35 -18.11
C VAL A 96 -4.00 16.80 -17.08
N LEU A 97 -4.47 15.56 -17.28
CA LEU A 97 -5.51 14.89 -16.48
C LEU A 97 -4.97 13.68 -15.71
N ASP A 98 -3.67 13.64 -15.45
CA ASP A 98 -3.03 12.64 -14.60
C ASP A 98 -3.34 12.88 -13.12
N GLY A 99 -3.49 14.14 -12.70
CA GLY A 99 -3.94 14.52 -11.36
C GLY A 99 -2.81 14.56 -10.32
N TRP A 100 -1.56 14.65 -10.78
CA TRP A 100 -0.40 14.69 -9.90
C TRP A 100 -0.24 16.06 -9.25
N GLY A 101 0.12 16.07 -7.97
CA GLY A 101 0.37 17.32 -7.27
C GLY A 101 1.32 17.20 -6.10
N PHE A 102 1.79 18.35 -5.66
CA PHE A 102 2.55 18.46 -4.43
C PHE A 102 2.26 19.78 -3.71
N SER A 103 2.44 19.75 -2.40
CA SER A 103 2.61 20.95 -1.59
C SER A 103 3.79 20.77 -0.67
N LEU A 104 4.65 21.78 -0.61
CA LEU A 104 5.82 21.83 0.27
C LEU A 104 5.73 23.07 1.15
N TYR A 105 5.91 22.90 2.45
CA TYR A 105 6.05 23.99 3.41
C TYR A 105 7.29 23.76 4.26
N VAL A 106 8.16 24.76 4.35
CA VAL A 106 9.38 24.70 5.17
C VAL A 106 9.45 25.93 6.04
N SER A 107 9.69 25.74 7.34
CA SER A 107 9.96 26.82 8.29
C SER A 107 11.35 26.64 8.87
N PHE A 108 12.08 27.74 9.00
CA PHE A 108 13.45 27.79 9.50
C PHE A 108 13.50 28.37 10.92
N ASP A 109 14.59 28.11 11.64
CA ASP A 109 14.84 28.60 12.99
C ASP A 109 15.07 30.12 13.07
N ASP A 110 15.50 30.74 11.97
CA ASP A 110 15.63 32.19 11.81
C ASP A 110 14.28 32.92 11.60
N GLY A 111 13.17 32.19 11.66
CA GLY A 111 11.81 32.71 11.56
C GLY A 111 11.29 32.84 10.13
N ARG A 112 12.11 32.57 9.10
CA ARG A 112 11.64 32.54 7.72
C ARG A 112 10.87 31.26 7.41
N SER A 113 10.02 31.32 6.42
CA SER A 113 9.33 30.17 5.85
C SER A 113 9.27 30.29 4.33
N MET A 114 8.92 29.17 3.68
CA MET A 114 8.60 29.12 2.27
C MET A 114 7.47 28.13 2.02
N SER A 115 6.75 28.35 0.93
CA SER A 115 5.75 27.41 0.42
C SER A 115 5.81 27.29 -1.10
N ALA A 116 5.58 26.08 -1.61
CA ALA A 116 5.51 25.79 -3.04
C ALA A 116 4.40 24.76 -3.32
N HIS A 117 3.57 25.02 -4.33
CA HIS A 117 2.41 24.22 -4.71
C HIS A 117 2.43 23.94 -6.21
N GLY A 118 2.13 22.70 -6.58
CA GLY A 118 2.08 22.29 -7.97
C GLY A 118 0.97 21.30 -8.24
N SER A 119 0.21 21.51 -9.30
CA SER A 119 -0.71 20.53 -9.89
C SER A 119 -0.38 20.38 -11.36
N ASN A 120 0.16 19.21 -11.73
CA ASN A 120 0.67 18.89 -13.07
C ASN A 120 1.72 19.88 -13.60
N MET A 121 2.34 20.64 -12.70
CA MET A 121 3.36 21.64 -12.96
C MET A 121 4.29 21.70 -11.76
N TRP A 122 5.60 21.79 -12.02
CA TRP A 122 6.62 21.68 -11.00
C TRP A 122 7.71 22.74 -11.21
N PRO A 123 8.35 23.23 -10.14
CA PRO A 123 9.52 24.07 -10.27
C PRO A 123 10.71 23.25 -10.81
N ASP A 124 11.68 23.94 -11.41
CA ASP A 124 12.89 23.31 -11.91
C ASP A 124 13.64 22.57 -10.79
N GLY A 125 14.08 21.34 -11.07
CA GLY A 125 14.76 20.46 -10.10
C GLY A 125 13.84 19.71 -9.14
N TYR A 126 12.52 19.88 -9.20
CA TYR A 126 11.58 19.22 -8.29
C TYR A 126 11.71 17.70 -8.23
N ARG A 127 11.90 17.03 -9.38
CA ARG A 127 11.97 15.56 -9.43
C ARG A 127 13.18 15.04 -8.64
N ASP A 128 14.35 15.62 -8.88
CA ASP A 128 15.59 15.24 -8.17
C ASP A 128 15.47 15.52 -6.66
N PHE A 129 14.88 16.65 -6.28
CA PHE A 129 14.58 16.94 -4.87
C PHE A 129 13.63 15.92 -4.25
N ARG A 130 12.55 15.56 -4.94
CA ARG A 130 11.56 14.61 -4.44
C ARG A 130 12.19 13.26 -4.21
N ASP A 131 13.00 12.78 -5.15
CA ASP A 131 13.65 11.47 -5.05
C ASP A 131 14.67 11.47 -3.88
N ASP A 132 15.54 12.49 -3.79
CA ASP A 132 16.46 12.65 -2.64
C ASP A 132 15.71 12.83 -1.30
N MET A 133 14.57 13.51 -1.31
CA MET A 133 13.72 13.71 -0.13
C MET A 133 13.20 12.36 0.37
N TYR A 134 12.72 11.51 -0.54
CA TYR A 134 12.29 10.16 -0.18
C TYR A 134 13.46 9.33 0.31
N ASP A 135 14.67 9.44 -0.25
CA ASP A 135 15.84 8.73 0.29
C ASP A 135 16.15 9.12 1.74
N VAL A 136 16.02 10.41 2.08
CA VAL A 136 16.20 10.90 3.46
C VAL A 136 15.07 10.40 4.38
N MET A 137 13.83 10.43 3.92
CA MET A 137 12.66 10.20 4.77
C MET A 137 12.22 8.74 4.86
N LYS A 138 12.51 7.92 3.85
CA LYS A 138 12.03 6.54 3.73
C LYS A 138 12.33 5.68 4.97
N PRO A 139 13.54 5.68 5.57
CA PRO A 139 13.79 4.88 6.76
C PRO A 139 12.86 5.24 7.93
N TYR A 140 12.52 6.53 8.09
CA TYR A 140 11.64 7.00 9.15
C TYR A 140 10.18 6.69 8.85
N LEU A 141 9.73 6.88 7.60
CA LEU A 141 8.38 6.54 7.17
C LEU A 141 8.11 5.03 7.31
N ASP A 142 9.06 4.19 6.87
CA ASP A 142 8.97 2.73 6.99
C ASP A 142 8.93 2.30 8.47
N GLN A 143 9.74 2.91 9.33
CA GLN A 143 9.73 2.64 10.77
C GLN A 143 8.37 2.98 11.41
N VAL A 144 7.80 4.14 11.08
CA VAL A 144 6.49 4.57 11.59
C VAL A 144 5.39 3.64 11.11
N LYS A 145 5.38 3.30 9.81
CA LYS A 145 4.45 2.32 9.22
C LYS A 145 4.53 0.98 9.93
N GLU A 146 5.73 0.45 10.12
CA GLU A 146 5.93 -0.85 10.75
C GLU A 146 5.49 -0.86 12.21
N LYS A 147 5.81 0.19 12.98
CA LYS A 147 5.34 0.33 14.37
C LYS A 147 3.81 0.28 14.45
N TYR A 148 3.13 1.02 13.57
CA TYR A 148 1.68 1.05 13.54
C TYR A 148 1.10 -0.28 13.07
N ARG A 149 1.72 -0.94 12.09
CA ARG A 149 1.37 -2.30 11.67
C ARG A 149 1.46 -3.30 12.82
N GLN A 150 2.53 -3.26 13.60
CA GLN A 150 2.66 -4.09 14.80
C GLN A 150 1.59 -3.78 15.86
N MET A 151 1.22 -2.50 16.04
CA MET A 151 0.10 -2.14 16.91
C MET A 151 -1.23 -2.71 16.42
N LYS A 152 -1.49 -2.70 15.10
CA LYS A 152 -2.70 -3.27 14.51
C LYS A 152 -2.74 -4.79 14.68
N ILE A 153 -1.62 -5.47 14.45
CA ILE A 153 -1.48 -6.92 14.72
C ILE A 153 -1.76 -7.22 16.20
N ALA A 154 -1.15 -6.46 17.12
CA ALA A 154 -1.31 -6.65 18.56
C ALA A 154 -2.74 -6.37 19.06
N ARG A 155 -3.46 -5.42 18.44
CA ARG A 155 -4.88 -5.15 18.73
C ARG A 155 -5.79 -6.29 18.29
N GLY A 156 -5.39 -7.07 17.30
CA GLY A 156 -6.22 -8.09 16.67
C GLY A 156 -7.20 -7.49 15.67
N ILE A 157 -7.80 -8.38 14.86
CA ILE A 157 -8.77 -8.03 13.81
C ILE A 157 -10.12 -8.74 14.01
N GLY A 158 -10.32 -9.37 15.17
CA GLY A 158 -11.47 -10.21 15.46
C GLY A 158 -11.20 -11.70 15.19
N ASP A 159 -12.15 -12.53 15.58
CA ASP A 159 -12.04 -14.00 15.52
C ASP A 159 -13.02 -14.63 14.51
N LYS A 160 -14.01 -13.85 14.02
CA LYS A 160 -15.06 -14.37 13.15
C LYS A 160 -14.82 -13.95 11.71
N LEU A 161 -14.43 -14.90 10.85
CA LEU A 161 -14.27 -14.65 9.41
C LEU A 161 -15.60 -14.26 8.76
N GLN A 162 -15.61 -13.28 7.88
CA GLN A 162 -16.81 -12.84 7.15
C GLN A 162 -16.63 -12.97 5.64
N TYR A 163 -15.41 -12.72 5.16
CA TYR A 163 -15.11 -12.71 3.73
C TYR A 163 -13.70 -13.19 3.47
N VAL A 164 -13.52 -13.95 2.40
CA VAL A 164 -12.21 -14.39 1.91
C VAL A 164 -12.19 -14.19 0.41
N TRP A 165 -11.32 -13.33 -0.07
CA TRP A 165 -10.93 -13.27 -1.47
C TRP A 165 -9.45 -13.55 -1.59
N ILE A 166 -9.10 -14.53 -2.42
CA ILE A 166 -7.72 -14.94 -2.64
C ILE A 166 -7.55 -15.21 -4.13
N ASN A 167 -6.43 -14.75 -4.67
CA ASN A 167 -6.02 -14.98 -6.03
C ASN A 167 -4.58 -15.49 -6.05
N PHE A 168 -4.33 -16.55 -6.81
CA PHE A 168 -3.01 -17.08 -7.07
C PHE A 168 -2.82 -17.18 -8.59
N ILE A 169 -1.70 -16.67 -9.08
CA ILE A 169 -1.36 -16.67 -10.51
C ILE A 169 0.01 -17.35 -10.67
N GLN A 170 0.02 -18.52 -11.32
CA GLN A 170 1.23 -19.32 -11.52
C GLN A 170 2.17 -18.70 -12.58
N LYS A 171 3.44 -19.10 -12.47
CA LYS A 171 4.62 -18.61 -13.22
C LYS A 171 4.42 -18.64 -14.75
N GLY A 172 5.06 -17.69 -15.46
CA GLY A 172 5.25 -17.74 -16.92
C GLY A 172 4.66 -16.57 -17.70
N LYS A 173 5.02 -16.47 -19.00
CA LYS A 173 4.74 -15.31 -19.88
C LYS A 173 3.26 -14.95 -20.08
N SER A 174 2.31 -15.80 -19.71
CA SER A 174 0.88 -15.62 -20.03
C SER A 174 0.02 -15.18 -18.84
N GLY A 175 0.45 -15.35 -17.59
CA GLY A 175 -0.45 -15.16 -16.43
C GLY A 175 -1.76 -15.98 -16.54
N GLY A 176 -1.78 -17.01 -17.40
CA GLY A 176 -3.00 -17.72 -17.79
C GLY A 176 -3.45 -18.72 -16.72
N ASN A 177 -2.50 -19.26 -15.96
CA ASN A 177 -2.79 -20.27 -14.96
C ASN A 177 -3.18 -19.59 -13.64
N ARG A 178 -4.46 -19.63 -13.29
CA ARG A 178 -5.04 -18.83 -12.21
C ARG A 178 -6.02 -19.60 -11.34
N PHE A 179 -5.93 -19.37 -10.04
CA PHE A 179 -6.94 -19.73 -9.07
C PHE A 179 -7.49 -18.47 -8.42
N GLU A 180 -8.81 -18.32 -8.43
CA GLU A 180 -9.49 -17.28 -7.66
C GLU A 180 -10.55 -17.93 -6.76
N LEU A 181 -10.54 -17.53 -5.49
CA LEU A 181 -11.51 -17.89 -4.47
C LEU A 181 -12.23 -16.62 -4.01
N ARG A 182 -13.55 -16.70 -3.90
CA ARG A 182 -14.40 -15.76 -3.15
C ARG A 182 -15.34 -16.54 -2.26
N LEU A 183 -15.24 -16.29 -0.96
CA LEU A 183 -16.16 -16.77 0.06
C LEU A 183 -16.77 -15.55 0.75
N SER A 184 -18.09 -15.53 0.85
CA SER A 184 -18.81 -14.46 1.56
C SER A 184 -19.83 -15.08 2.49
N ARG A 185 -19.72 -14.78 3.79
CA ARG A 185 -20.62 -15.23 4.84
C ARG A 185 -21.78 -14.26 4.95
N ASP A 186 -23.01 -14.76 4.80
CA ASP A 186 -24.24 -14.10 5.24
C ASP A 186 -24.76 -14.80 6.52
N SER A 187 -25.78 -14.24 7.14
CA SER A 187 -26.44 -14.73 8.35
C SER A 187 -26.98 -16.16 8.28
N ALA A 188 -27.29 -16.68 7.08
CA ALA A 188 -27.84 -18.02 6.88
C ALA A 188 -26.91 -18.93 6.06
N ASP A 189 -26.29 -18.37 5.01
CA ASP A 189 -25.54 -19.12 4.02
C ASP A 189 -24.17 -18.50 3.76
N THR A 190 -23.28 -19.31 3.19
CA THR A 190 -21.99 -18.91 2.65
C THR A 190 -22.04 -19.02 1.13
N SER A 191 -21.84 -17.90 0.45
CA SER A 191 -21.63 -17.88 -0.99
C SER A 191 -20.22 -18.38 -1.29
N VAL A 192 -20.14 -19.34 -2.21
CA VAL A 192 -18.88 -19.94 -2.68
C VAL A 192 -18.74 -19.62 -4.16
N SER A 193 -17.58 -19.09 -4.56
CA SER A 193 -17.19 -18.92 -5.95
C SER A 193 -15.71 -19.24 -6.09
N ILE A 194 -15.39 -20.24 -6.92
CA ILE A 194 -14.02 -20.67 -7.21
C ILE A 194 -13.85 -20.74 -8.72
N THR A 195 -12.84 -20.05 -9.23
CA THR A 195 -12.41 -20.15 -10.63
C THR A 195 -11.06 -20.82 -10.69
N ILE A 196 -10.96 -21.87 -11.50
CA ILE A 196 -9.73 -22.61 -11.78
C ILE A 196 -9.47 -22.52 -13.28
N ASP A 197 -8.33 -21.96 -13.65
CA ASP A 197 -7.89 -21.81 -15.05
C ASP A 197 -6.51 -22.45 -15.16
N ASP A 198 -6.45 -23.74 -15.53
CA ASP A 198 -5.23 -24.57 -15.58
C ASP A 198 -4.34 -24.46 -14.33
N TYR A 199 -4.95 -24.21 -13.16
CA TYR A 199 -4.24 -23.97 -11.93
C TYR A 199 -4.12 -25.26 -11.10
N SER A 200 -2.91 -25.78 -11.05
CA SER A 200 -2.46 -26.97 -10.30
C SER A 200 -3.03 -28.32 -10.77
N GLY A 201 -2.16 -29.33 -10.86
CA GLY A 201 -2.51 -30.75 -10.88
C GLY A 201 -2.36 -31.42 -9.50
N GLU A 202 -2.21 -30.62 -8.44
CA GLU A 202 -1.90 -31.09 -7.08
C GLU A 202 -3.16 -31.54 -6.33
N PHE A 203 -4.22 -30.73 -6.41
CA PHE A 203 -5.50 -30.97 -5.72
C PHE A 203 -6.67 -31.15 -6.67
N TRP A 204 -6.63 -30.51 -7.84
CA TRP A 204 -7.56 -30.74 -8.94
C TRP A 204 -6.82 -31.41 -10.09
N GLN A 205 -7.58 -31.97 -11.04
CA GLN A 205 -6.96 -32.59 -12.21
C GLN A 205 -6.15 -31.55 -13.00
N ALA A 206 -5.00 -31.95 -13.55
CA ALA A 206 -4.24 -31.07 -14.44
C ALA A 206 -5.10 -30.64 -15.64
N HIS A 207 -4.92 -29.43 -16.15
CA HIS A 207 -5.70 -28.87 -17.27
C HIS A 207 -7.19 -28.65 -16.96
N THR A 208 -7.57 -28.61 -15.68
CA THR A 208 -8.92 -28.22 -15.26
C THR A 208 -9.17 -26.76 -15.60
N HIS A 209 -10.22 -26.53 -16.39
CA HIS A 209 -10.82 -25.21 -16.59
C HIS A 209 -12.23 -25.30 -16.00
N GLY A 210 -12.40 -24.74 -14.82
CA GLY A 210 -13.58 -25.01 -14.00
C GLY A 210 -14.04 -23.78 -13.24
N TYR A 211 -15.35 -23.74 -13.03
CA TYR A 211 -15.99 -22.80 -12.15
C TYR A 211 -16.86 -23.56 -11.15
N ILE A 212 -16.64 -23.34 -9.87
CA ILE A 212 -17.44 -23.89 -8.77
C ILE A 212 -18.22 -22.74 -8.17
N SER A 213 -19.54 -22.87 -8.07
CA SER A 213 -20.34 -21.86 -7.38
C SER A 213 -21.54 -22.43 -6.67
N GLY A 214 -22.00 -21.72 -5.64
CA GLY A 214 -23.21 -22.09 -4.93
C GLY A 214 -23.38 -21.37 -3.61
N SER A 215 -24.33 -21.88 -2.82
CA SER A 215 -24.67 -21.37 -1.50
C SER A 215 -24.71 -22.56 -0.54
N VAL A 216 -23.88 -22.52 0.49
CA VAL A 216 -23.78 -23.57 1.50
C VAL A 216 -24.30 -23.02 2.82
N PRO A 217 -25.25 -23.67 3.51
CA PRO A 217 -25.67 -23.21 4.83
C PRO A 217 -24.47 -23.00 5.75
N ASP A 218 -24.38 -21.85 6.41
CA ASP A 218 -23.18 -21.43 7.15
C ASP A 218 -22.75 -22.48 8.18
N ALA A 219 -23.73 -23.09 8.86
CA ALA A 219 -23.51 -24.17 9.82
C ALA A 219 -22.91 -25.47 9.22
N GLN A 220 -22.98 -25.65 7.90
CA GLN A 220 -22.38 -26.77 7.17
C GLN A 220 -21.08 -26.40 6.46
N PHE A 221 -20.73 -25.10 6.38
CA PHE A 221 -19.52 -24.64 5.72
C PHE A 221 -18.29 -24.82 6.63
N CYS A 222 -17.12 -25.05 6.01
CA CYS A 222 -15.85 -25.36 6.69
C CYS A 222 -15.13 -24.14 7.29
N TRP A 223 -15.88 -23.17 7.81
CA TRP A 223 -15.29 -21.93 8.34
C TRP A 223 -14.34 -22.16 9.50
N LYS A 224 -14.66 -23.11 10.40
CA LYS A 224 -13.82 -23.38 11.58
C LYS A 224 -12.44 -23.92 11.17
N GLU A 225 -12.41 -24.73 10.12
CA GLU A 225 -11.17 -25.27 9.56
C GLU A 225 -10.33 -24.17 8.90
N ILE A 226 -10.95 -23.24 8.19
CA ILE A 226 -10.28 -22.07 7.60
C ILE A 226 -9.76 -21.14 8.71
N GLU A 227 -10.57 -20.84 9.73
CA GLU A 227 -10.18 -20.03 10.90
C GLU A 227 -9.00 -20.67 11.65
N ALA A 228 -9.03 -21.98 11.86
CA ALA A 228 -7.93 -22.71 12.49
C ALA A 228 -6.65 -22.73 11.64
N LEU A 229 -6.79 -22.87 10.31
CA LEU A 229 -5.67 -22.78 9.37
C LEU A 229 -5.03 -21.38 9.41
N ALA A 230 -5.85 -20.33 9.29
CA ALA A 230 -5.43 -18.94 9.36
C ALA A 230 -4.64 -18.64 10.65
N LYS A 231 -5.14 -19.12 11.79
CA LYS A 231 -4.47 -18.97 13.09
C LYS A 231 -3.15 -19.73 13.17
N ARG A 232 -3.11 -20.97 12.69
CA ARG A 232 -1.91 -21.81 12.71
C ARG A 232 -0.79 -21.24 11.82
N CYS A 233 -1.15 -20.70 10.67
CA CYS A 233 -0.20 -20.07 9.74
C CYS A 233 0.05 -18.59 10.05
N GLU A 234 -0.48 -18.09 11.17
CA GLU A 234 -0.27 -16.72 11.64
C GLU A 234 -0.54 -15.65 10.58
N ILE A 235 -1.57 -15.82 9.73
CA ILE A 235 -1.80 -14.93 8.58
C ILE A 235 -2.07 -13.47 8.98
N ILE A 236 -2.38 -13.20 10.26
CA ILE A 236 -2.45 -11.83 10.80
C ILE A 236 -1.12 -11.09 10.64
N GLN A 237 0.01 -11.79 10.64
CA GLN A 237 1.33 -11.22 10.34
C GLN A 237 1.44 -10.77 8.89
N TRP A 238 0.49 -11.08 8.02
CA TRP A 238 0.53 -10.66 6.61
C TRP A 238 -0.22 -9.36 6.38
N ILE A 239 -0.77 -8.73 7.43
CA ILE A 239 -1.41 -7.41 7.34
C ILE A 239 -0.49 -6.44 6.59
N ASP A 240 -1.03 -5.87 5.50
CA ASP A 240 -0.40 -4.85 4.67
C ASP A 240 0.96 -5.29 4.08
N TYR A 241 1.15 -6.61 3.93
CA TYR A 241 2.32 -7.19 3.27
C TYR A 241 2.25 -6.94 1.76
N ASP A 242 3.26 -6.27 1.22
CA ASP A 242 3.42 -6.02 -0.22
C ASP A 242 4.90 -6.10 -0.58
N LYS A 243 5.31 -7.24 -1.17
CA LYS A 243 6.71 -7.47 -1.57
C LYS A 243 6.81 -8.17 -2.92
N ALA A 244 7.59 -7.57 -3.80
CA ALA A 244 7.90 -8.12 -5.12
C ALA A 244 9.34 -8.62 -5.17
N ALA A 245 9.53 -9.85 -5.63
CA ALA A 245 10.82 -10.42 -5.93
C ALA A 245 11.43 -9.74 -7.17
N GLU A 246 12.76 -9.68 -7.25
CA GLU A 246 13.48 -9.17 -8.43
C GLU A 246 13.03 -9.89 -9.72
N ASP A 247 12.81 -11.20 -9.63
CA ASP A 247 12.33 -12.03 -10.75
C ASP A 247 10.80 -12.14 -10.78
N TYR A 248 10.12 -10.99 -10.72
CA TYR A 248 8.66 -10.86 -10.63
C TYR A 248 7.91 -11.77 -11.64
N ASN A 249 8.36 -11.81 -12.90
CA ASN A 249 7.67 -12.52 -13.97
C ASN A 249 7.79 -14.06 -13.89
N ASN A 250 8.68 -14.59 -13.05
CA ASN A 250 8.91 -16.03 -12.89
C ASN A 250 8.50 -16.56 -11.51
N SER A 251 7.88 -15.73 -10.68
CA SER A 251 7.36 -16.09 -9.36
C SER A 251 5.83 -16.17 -9.36
N GLU A 252 5.27 -17.00 -8.48
CA GLU A 252 3.81 -17.03 -8.30
C GLU A 252 3.38 -15.73 -7.63
N TRP A 253 2.43 -15.02 -8.25
CA TRP A 253 1.81 -13.85 -7.64
C TRP A 253 0.64 -14.30 -6.78
N PHE A 254 0.59 -13.82 -5.54
CA PHE A 254 -0.59 -13.95 -4.68
C PHE A 254 -1.16 -12.57 -4.35
N GLN A 255 -2.47 -12.55 -4.15
CA GLN A 255 -3.17 -11.39 -3.62
C GLN A 255 -4.36 -11.87 -2.81
N MET A 256 -4.58 -11.26 -1.66
CA MET A 256 -5.68 -11.63 -0.78
C MET A 256 -6.27 -10.46 -0.02
N ARG A 257 -7.57 -10.63 0.29
CA ARG A 257 -8.30 -9.85 1.27
C ARG A 257 -9.12 -10.81 2.14
N VAL A 258 -8.84 -10.80 3.44
CA VAL A 258 -9.56 -11.63 4.42
C VAL A 258 -10.19 -10.70 5.45
N GLU A 259 -11.51 -10.67 5.52
CA GLU A 259 -12.25 -9.82 6.44
C GLU A 259 -12.77 -10.62 7.62
N TYR A 260 -12.61 -10.03 8.79
CA TYR A 260 -13.13 -10.46 10.08
C TYR A 260 -14.16 -9.43 10.57
N ASP A 261 -14.80 -9.71 11.69
CA ASP A 261 -15.79 -8.83 12.29
C ASP A 261 -15.25 -7.48 12.79
N GLN A 262 -13.94 -7.35 13.03
CA GLN A 262 -13.32 -6.12 13.53
C GLN A 262 -12.22 -5.54 12.64
N GLY A 263 -11.94 -6.15 11.49
CA GLY A 263 -10.85 -5.70 10.62
C GLY A 263 -10.62 -6.63 9.43
N PHE A 264 -9.56 -6.36 8.67
CA PHE A 264 -9.18 -7.17 7.53
C PHE A 264 -7.67 -7.27 7.36
N ILE A 265 -7.25 -8.33 6.69
CA ILE A 265 -5.88 -8.55 6.19
C ILE A 265 -5.92 -8.28 4.70
N SER A 266 -5.02 -7.43 4.22
CA SER A 266 -4.70 -7.27 2.80
C SER A 266 -3.23 -7.64 2.63
N ALA A 267 -2.94 -8.54 1.70
CA ALA A 267 -1.57 -8.98 1.43
C ALA A 267 -1.40 -9.33 -0.05
N MET A 268 -0.26 -9.01 -0.63
CA MET A 268 0.07 -9.39 -1.99
C MET A 268 1.58 -9.46 -2.23
N GLY A 269 1.99 -10.08 -3.32
CA GLY A 269 3.39 -10.11 -3.70
C GLY A 269 3.78 -11.33 -4.52
N THR A 270 5.03 -11.30 -4.96
CA THR A 270 5.75 -12.47 -5.48
C THR A 270 6.78 -13.00 -4.49
N GLU A 271 7.16 -12.22 -3.48
CA GLU A 271 7.83 -12.75 -2.29
C GLU A 271 6.79 -13.21 -1.29
N HIS A 272 6.92 -14.43 -0.80
CA HIS A 272 5.91 -15.02 0.07
C HIS A 272 6.24 -14.83 1.56
N PRO A 273 5.26 -14.42 2.39
CA PRO A 273 5.46 -14.30 3.82
C PRO A 273 5.69 -15.67 4.48
N GLU A 274 6.15 -15.66 5.73
CA GLU A 274 6.30 -16.88 6.52
C GLU A 274 4.96 -17.65 6.60
N HIS A 275 5.04 -18.98 6.53
CA HIS A 275 3.90 -19.92 6.47
C HIS A 275 3.01 -19.85 5.22
N TYR A 276 3.41 -19.11 4.18
CA TYR A 276 2.63 -19.01 2.95
C TYR A 276 2.31 -20.36 2.31
N ASP A 277 3.31 -21.20 2.08
CA ASP A 277 3.13 -22.49 1.40
C ASP A 277 2.18 -23.42 2.16
N ASP A 278 2.30 -23.45 3.50
CA ASP A 278 1.43 -24.23 4.39
C ASP A 278 -0.01 -23.75 4.35
N PHE A 279 -0.23 -22.43 4.35
CA PHE A 279 -1.55 -21.84 4.24
C PHE A 279 -2.18 -22.11 2.88
N ARG A 280 -1.42 -21.85 1.79
CA ARG A 280 -1.84 -22.07 0.42
C ARG A 280 -2.25 -23.53 0.19
N ALA A 281 -1.37 -24.48 0.48
CA ALA A 281 -1.65 -25.91 0.31
C ALA A 281 -2.80 -26.38 1.21
N GLY A 282 -2.84 -25.91 2.46
CA GLY A 282 -3.90 -26.24 3.41
C GLY A 282 -5.27 -25.76 2.94
N LEU A 283 -5.36 -24.53 2.43
CA LEU A 283 -6.60 -23.93 1.96
C LEU A 283 -7.11 -24.65 0.70
N LEU A 284 -6.23 -24.88 -0.29
CA LEU A 284 -6.60 -25.57 -1.52
C LEU A 284 -7.12 -26.98 -1.23
N ARG A 285 -6.45 -27.73 -0.34
CA ARG A 285 -6.91 -29.06 0.10
C ARG A 285 -8.27 -29.01 0.79
N LEU A 286 -8.45 -28.10 1.76
CA LEU A 286 -9.72 -27.94 2.46
C LEU A 286 -10.88 -27.67 1.50
N LEU A 287 -10.65 -26.84 0.49
CA LEU A 287 -11.68 -26.51 -0.50
C LEU A 287 -11.95 -27.66 -1.46
N ALA A 288 -10.92 -28.35 -1.96
CA ALA A 288 -11.08 -29.54 -2.79
C ALA A 288 -11.94 -30.60 -2.09
N ASP A 289 -11.58 -30.97 -0.86
CA ASP A 289 -12.27 -31.99 -0.07
C ASP A 289 -13.73 -31.60 0.23
N ASN A 290 -14.00 -30.33 0.52
CA ASN A 290 -15.33 -29.88 0.89
C ASN A 290 -16.23 -29.58 -0.31
N CYS A 291 -15.70 -29.06 -1.42
CA CYS A 291 -16.50 -28.80 -2.63
C CYS A 291 -17.11 -30.08 -3.21
N GLU A 292 -16.38 -31.20 -3.22
CA GLU A 292 -16.94 -32.50 -3.61
C GLU A 292 -18.11 -32.90 -2.71
N ARG A 293 -17.96 -32.73 -1.39
CA ARG A 293 -19.01 -33.02 -0.40
C ARG A 293 -20.22 -32.10 -0.57
N TYR A 294 -20.01 -30.83 -0.90
CA TYR A 294 -21.08 -29.87 -1.13
C TYR A 294 -21.84 -30.17 -2.42
N ALA A 295 -21.14 -30.57 -3.50
CA ALA A 295 -21.79 -30.96 -4.74
C ALA A 295 -22.58 -32.27 -4.61
N ALA A 296 -22.09 -33.25 -3.85
CA ALA A 296 -22.86 -34.45 -3.54
C ALA A 296 -24.20 -34.15 -2.82
N LYS A 297 -24.30 -33.00 -2.14
CA LYS A 297 -25.53 -32.49 -1.51
C LYS A 297 -26.31 -31.50 -2.39
N GLY A 298 -25.83 -31.20 -3.60
CA GLY A 298 -26.43 -30.21 -4.50
C GLY A 298 -26.31 -28.76 -4.04
N LEU A 299 -25.35 -28.44 -3.16
CA LEU A 299 -25.15 -27.09 -2.60
C LEU A 299 -24.23 -26.21 -3.44
N VAL A 300 -23.33 -26.85 -4.21
CA VAL A 300 -22.49 -26.19 -5.21
C VAL A 300 -22.56 -26.96 -6.52
N THR A 301 -22.33 -26.27 -7.63
CA THR A 301 -22.25 -26.85 -8.96
C THR A 301 -20.83 -26.75 -9.50
N PHE A 302 -20.45 -27.73 -10.30
CA PHE A 302 -19.23 -27.71 -11.10
C PHE A 302 -19.62 -27.44 -12.55
N SER A 303 -19.03 -26.42 -13.16
CA SER A 303 -19.14 -26.17 -14.59
C SER A 303 -17.75 -26.15 -15.21
N GLU A 304 -17.58 -26.88 -16.31
CA GLU A 304 -16.40 -26.75 -17.17
C GLU A 304 -16.49 -25.43 -17.95
N LYS A 305 -15.33 -24.80 -18.15
CA LYS A 305 -15.18 -23.58 -18.94
C LYS A 305 -14.99 -23.89 -20.42
#